data_AF-A0A1C6HZ78-F1
#
_entry.id   AF-A0A1C6HZ78-F1
#
_cell.length_a   1.000
_cell.length_b   1.000
_cell.length_c   1.000
_cell.angle_alpha   90.00
_cell.angle_beta   90.00
_cell.angle_gamma   90.00
#
_symmetry.space_group_name_H-M   'P 1'
#
loop_
_entity.id
_entity.type
_entity.pdbx_description
1 polymer ?
#
loop_
_entity_poly.entity_id
_entity_poly.type
_entity_poly.pdbx_seq_one_letter_code
_entity_poly.pdbx_strand_id
1 'polypeptide(L)' 'MFVKTRFLKNDTVVGKEYTYKCNDDVKVGDVVKAQPDGGMAVITEINVPEKEVYSYKDKLKEVRKVD' A
#
# COMPACT_ATOMS: atom_id res chain seq x y z
N MET A 1 -8.83 -5.70 1.22
CA MET A 1 -7.65 -6.60 1.29
C MET A 1 -6.45 -5.87 1.89
N PHE A 2 -5.38 -6.59 2.23
CA PHE A 2 -4.11 -5.99 2.62
C PHE A 2 -3.09 -6.10 1.48
N VAL A 3 -2.36 -5.02 1.25
CA VAL A 3 -1.35 -4.91 0.19
C VAL A 3 -0.07 -4.35 0.77
N LYS A 4 1.08 -4.77 0.25
CA LYS A 4 2.35 -4.11 0.53
C LYS A 4 2.65 -3.11 -0.56
N THR A 5 3.20 -1.98 -0.12
CA THR A 5 3.48 -0.84 -1.00
C THR A 5 4.83 -0.26 -0.66
N ARG A 6 5.45 0.40 -1.65
CA ARG A 6 6.69 1.15 -1.45
C ARG A 6 6.55 2.54 -2.04
N PHE A 7 6.94 3.56 -1.26
CA PHE A 7 6.74 4.95 -1.64
C PHE A 7 7.59 5.36 -2.83
N LEU A 8 7.05 6.25 -3.65
CA LEU A 8 7.72 6.86 -4.79
C LEU A 8 8.23 8.24 -4.41
N LYS A 9 9.45 8.57 -4.84
CA LYS A 9 10.02 9.92 -4.77
C LYS A 9 10.67 10.24 -6.10
N ASN A 10 10.13 11.22 -6.82
CA ASN A 10 10.52 11.53 -8.21
C ASN A 10 10.48 10.28 -9.10
N ASP A 11 9.35 9.57 -9.12
CA ASP A 11 9.13 8.34 -9.89
C ASP A 11 10.01 7.13 -9.50
N THR A 12 10.96 7.32 -8.58
CA THR A 12 11.83 6.25 -8.09
C THR A 12 11.25 5.63 -6.82
N VAL A 13 11.23 4.30 -6.77
CA VAL A 13 10.83 3.54 -5.58
C VAL A 13 11.86 3.74 -4.46
N VAL A 14 11.44 4.29 -3.33
CA VAL A 14 12.28 4.62 -2.18
C VAL A 14 11.69 4.13 -0.86
N GLY A 15 12.54 4.09 0.17
CA GLY A 15 12.10 3.79 1.53
C GLY A 15 11.86 2.29 1.77
N LYS A 16 11.07 2.00 2.81
CA LYS A 16 10.70 0.63 3.21
C LYS A 16 9.37 0.24 2.61
N GLU A 17 9.13 -1.06 2.60
CA GLU A 17 7.82 -1.61 2.29
C GLU A 17 6.89 -1.44 3.49
N TYR A 18 5.65 -1.05 3.21
CA TYR A 18 4.61 -0.80 4.20
C TYR A 18 3.32 -1.50 3.77
N THR A 19 2.66 -2.14 4.73
CA THR A 19 1.34 -2.74 4.51
C THR A 19 0.25 -1.70 4.66
N TYR A 20 -0.74 -1.72 3.77
CA TYR A 20 -1.92 -0.86 3.80
C TYR A 20 -3.19 -1.67 3.53
N LYS A 21 -4.32 -1.12 3.95
CA LYS A 21 -5.64 -1.57 3.53
C LYS A 21 -5.93 -1.03 2.13
N CYS A 22 -6.43 -1.87 1.25
CA CYS A 22 -6.86 -1.49 -0.10
C CYS A 22 -8.24 -2.09 -0.38
N ASN A 23 -9.16 -1.26 -0.87
CA ASN A 23 -10.51 -1.65 -1.28
C ASN A 23 -10.70 -1.63 -2.80
N ASP A 24 -9.69 -1.16 -3.54
CA ASP A 24 -9.67 -1.12 -5.00
C ASP A 24 -9.08 -2.41 -5.60
N ASP A 25 -9.45 -2.70 -6.84
CA ASP A 25 -8.82 -3.77 -7.62
C ASP A 25 -7.45 -3.30 -8.16
N VAL A 26 -6.39 -3.85 -7.57
CA VAL A 26 -4.99 -3.50 -7.87
C VAL A 26 -4.16 -4.75 -8.14
N LYS A 27 -3.13 -4.60 -8.96
CA LYS A 27 -2.09 -5.62 -9.18
C LYS A 27 -0.73 -5.09 -8.74
N VAL A 28 0.24 -6.00 -8.60
CA VAL A 28 1.64 -5.61 -8.39
C VAL A 28 2.10 -4.70 -9.54
N GLY A 29 2.73 -3.59 -9.19
CA GLY A 29 3.14 -2.54 -10.13
C GLY A 29 2.13 -1.40 -10.31
N ASP A 30 0.89 -1.49 -9.82
CA ASP A 30 -0.03 -0.35 -9.84
C ASP A 30 0.44 0.76 -8.90
N VAL A 31 0.25 2.01 -9.33
CA VAL A 31 0.50 3.20 -8.50
C VAL A 31 -0.76 3.52 -7.70
N VAL A 32 -0.57 3.70 -6.39
CA VAL A 32 -1.61 4.03 -5.42
C VAL A 32 -1.20 5.26 -4.62
N LYS A 33 -2.19 5.93 -4.04
CA LYS A 33 -1.97 7.04 -3.12
C LYS A 33 -2.34 6.62 -1.71
N ALA A 34 -1.41 6.80 -0.77
CA ALA A 34 -1.70 6.59 0.65
C ALA A 34 -2.60 7.71 1.18
N GLN A 35 -3.64 7.34 1.93
CA GLN A 35 -4.62 8.26 2.49
C GLN A 35 -4.41 8.44 4.01
N PRO A 36 -4.86 9.55 4.61
CA PRO A 36 -5.55 10.70 3.99
C PRO A 36 -4.61 11.74 3.35
N ASP A 37 -3.37 11.85 3.81
CA ASP A 37 -2.38 12.83 3.33
C ASP A 37 -1.02 12.16 3.11
N GLY A 38 -1.03 11.08 2.31
CA GLY A 38 0.15 10.31 1.98
C GLY A 38 0.66 10.58 0.57
N GLY A 39 1.91 10.16 0.32
CA GLY A 39 2.53 10.19 -1.00
C GLY A 39 2.03 9.08 -1.93
N MET A 40 2.51 9.13 -3.18
CA MET A 40 2.34 8.04 -4.14
C MET A 40 3.22 6.85 -3.73
N ALA A 41 2.71 5.64 -3.94
CA ALA A 41 3.39 4.39 -3.69
C ALA A 41 3.05 3.38 -4.79
N VAL A 42 3.89 2.38 -4.98
CA VAL A 42 3.64 1.28 -5.90
C VAL A 42 3.27 0.03 -5.11
N ILE A 43 2.31 -0.76 -5.60
CA ILE A 43 1.98 -2.07 -5.03
C ILE A 43 3.13 -3.04 -5.30
N THR A 44 3.67 -3.63 -4.25
CA THR A 44 4.72 -4.65 -4.32
C THR A 44 4.18 -6.06 -4.06
N GLU A 45 3.11 -6.18 -3.27
CA GLU A 45 2.47 -7.46 -2.95
C GLU A 45 0.96 -7.26 -2.72
N ILE A 46 0.17 -8.21 -3.20
CA ILE A 46 -1.28 -8.26 -3.00
C ILE A 46 -1.65 -9.47 -2.15
N ASN A 47 -2.83 -9.43 -1.52
CA ASN A 47 -3.34 -10.53 -0.69
C ASN A 47 -2.44 -10.89 0.50
N VAL A 48 -1.88 -9.87 1.17
CA VAL A 48 -1.12 -10.07 2.40
C VAL A 48 -2.03 -10.73 3.45
N PRO A 49 -1.63 -11.86 4.04
CA PRO A 49 -2.49 -12.59 4.95
C PRO A 49 -2.66 -11.84 6.28
N GLU A 50 -3.86 -11.91 6.84
CA GLU A 50 -4.21 -11.17 8.07
C GLU A 50 -3.31 -11.51 9.26
N LYS A 51 -2.75 -12.72 9.29
CA LYS A 51 -1.81 -13.18 10.33
C LYS A 51 -0.55 -12.32 10.42
N GLU A 52 -0.05 -11.77 9.31
CA GLU A 52 1.16 -10.93 9.28
C GLU A 52 0.89 -9.53 9.84
N VAL A 53 -0.33 -9.05 9.68
CA VAL A 53 -0.74 -7.72 10.13
C VAL A 53 -1.46 -7.76 11.47
N TYR A 54 -1.74 -8.93 12.04
CA TYR A 54 -2.62 -9.10 13.19
C TYR A 54 -2.28 -8.15 14.36
N SER A 55 -0.99 -7.97 14.66
CA SER A 55 -0.52 -7.11 15.75
C SER A 55 -0.72 -5.60 15.51
N TYR A 56 -0.99 -5.17 14.28
CA TYR A 56 -1.09 -3.76 13.91
C TYR A 56 -2.21 -3.44 12.89
N LYS A 57 -3.09 -4.40 12.58
CA LYS A 57 -4.14 -4.29 11.57
C LYS A 57 -5.11 -3.14 11.83
N ASP A 58 -5.36 -2.83 13.10
CA ASP A 58 -6.26 -1.75 13.52
C ASP A 58 -5.66 -0.37 13.27
N LYS A 59 -4.33 -0.27 13.17
CA LYS A 59 -3.59 0.98 12.90
C LYS A 59 -3.24 1.15 11.42
N LEU A 60 -3.56 0.16 10.59
CA LEU A 60 -3.28 0.23 9.15
C LEU A 60 -4.11 1.32 8.49
N LYS A 61 -3.40 2.21 7.81
CA LYS A 61 -3.97 3.21 6.92
C LYS A 61 -4.44 2.57 5.62
N GLU A 62 -5.14 3.36 4.82
CA GLU A 62 -5.69 2.96 3.53
C GLU A 62 -4.88 3.55 2.37
N VAL A 63 -4.88 2.83 1.25
CA VAL A 63 -4.42 3.33 -0.05
C VAL A 63 -5.57 3.26 -1.03
N ARG A 64 -5.59 4.20 -1.99
CA ARG A 64 -6.51 4.20 -3.12
C ARG A 64 -5.77 4.18 -4.43
N LYS A 65 -6.35 3.51 -5.42
CA LYS A 65 -5.84 3.57 -6.79
C LYS A 65 -5.90 5.00 -7.32
N VAL A 66 -4.87 5.41 -8.03
CA VAL A 66 -4.85 6.68 -8.76
C VAL A 66 -5.13 6.33 -10.22
N ASP A 67 -6.17 6.95 -10.79
CA ASP A 67 -6.55 6.78 -12.21
C ASP A 67 -5.63 7.60 -13.13
#